data_AF-A0A0M8Z531-F1
#
_entry.id   AF-A0A0M8Z531-F1
#
_cell.length_a   1.000
_cell.length_b   1.000
_cell.length_c   1.000
_cell.angle_alpha   90.00
_cell.angle_beta   90.00
_cell.angle_gamma   90.00
#
_symmetry.space_group_name_H-M   'P 1'
#
loop_
_entity.id
_entity.type
_entity.pdbx_description
1 polymer ?
#
loop_
_entity_poly.entity_id
_entity_poly.type
_entity_poly.pdbx_seq_one_letter_code
_entity_poly.pdbx_strand_id
1 'polypeptide(L)'
;MLEYFRDMADVLVDRCGISRPEAVARINRQYADLEIAPYPDLMCHEAPEFWALSAYYGRGDHLLPPTGDPDADAHIDFSRLPVHPAPARDSRFWTLPQ
;
A
#
# COMPACT_ATOMS: atom_id res chain seq x y z
N MET A 1 -2.41 14.16 -6.26
CA MET A 1 -3.01 12.83 -6.09
C MET A 1 -2.35 11.76 -6.93
N LEU A 2 -2.33 11.85 -8.27
CA LEU A 2 -1.73 10.77 -9.08
C LEU A 2 -0.24 10.52 -8.76
N GLU A 3 0.53 11.57 -8.51
CA GLU A 3 1.92 11.47 -8.05
C GLU A 3 2.02 10.74 -6.70
N TYR A 4 1.23 11.17 -5.71
CA TYR A 4 1.15 10.49 -4.41
C TYR A 4 0.84 8.98 -4.53
N PHE A 5 -0.09 8.57 -5.39
CA PHE A 5 -0.36 7.15 -5.64
C PHE A 5 0.80 6.42 -6.35
N ARG A 6 1.58 7.12 -7.17
CA ARG A 6 2.80 6.56 -7.78
C ARG A 6 3.85 6.35 -6.71
N ASP A 7 4.03 7.31 -5.81
CA ASP A 7 4.96 7.18 -4.68
C ASP A 7 4.58 5.99 -3.79
N MET A 8 3.28 5.81 -3.50
CA MET A 8 2.78 4.62 -2.80
C MET A 8 3.13 3.32 -3.53
N ALA A 9 2.99 3.29 -4.87
CA ALA A 9 3.31 2.10 -5.66
C ALA A 9 4.82 1.82 -5.64
N ASP A 10 5.63 2.86 -5.71
CA ASP A 10 7.09 2.76 -5.67
C ASP A 10 7.57 2.25 -4.29
N VAL A 11 6.91 2.65 -3.18
CA VAL A 11 7.15 2.04 -1.84
C VAL A 11 6.97 0.53 -1.87
N LEU A 12 5.90 0.03 -2.49
CA LEU A 12 5.64 -1.42 -2.54
C LEU A 12 6.65 -2.16 -3.42
N VAL A 13 7.09 -1.53 -4.51
CA VAL A 13 8.15 -2.10 -5.35
C VAL A 13 9.45 -2.19 -4.55
N ASP A 14 9.86 -1.10 -3.92
CA ASP A 14 11.16 -0.99 -3.26
C ASP A 14 11.24 -1.77 -1.95
N ARG A 15 10.19 -1.71 -1.12
CA ARG A 15 10.19 -2.33 0.22
C ARG A 15 9.61 -3.74 0.25
N CYS A 16 8.72 -4.08 -0.67
CA CYS A 16 8.05 -5.40 -0.69
C CYS A 16 8.47 -6.27 -1.88
N GLY A 17 9.26 -5.75 -2.83
CA GLY A 17 9.84 -6.52 -3.92
C GLY A 17 8.82 -7.04 -4.95
N ILE A 18 7.64 -6.44 -5.03
CA ILE A 18 6.61 -6.82 -6.01
C ILE A 18 6.70 -6.01 -7.30
N SER A 19 6.06 -6.51 -8.36
CA SER A 19 6.02 -5.80 -9.64
C SER A 19 5.18 -4.52 -9.53
N ARG A 20 5.50 -3.51 -10.36
CA ARG A 20 4.71 -2.27 -10.41
C ARG A 20 3.24 -2.49 -10.78
N PRO A 21 2.87 -3.37 -11.73
CA PRO A 21 1.47 -3.71 -11.98
C PRO A 21 0.75 -4.25 -10.74
N GLU A 22 1.41 -5.11 -9.96
CA GLU A 22 0.83 -5.63 -8.72
C GLU A 22 0.69 -4.55 -7.64
N ALA A 23 1.71 -3.71 -7.47
CA ALA A 23 1.66 -2.58 -6.54
C ALA A 23 0.47 -1.66 -6.83
N VAL A 24 0.29 -1.27 -8.09
CA VAL A 24 -0.86 -0.46 -8.53
C VAL A 24 -2.17 -1.19 -8.30
N ALA A 25 -2.25 -2.50 -8.61
CA ALA A 25 -3.48 -3.26 -8.40
C ALA A 25 -3.86 -3.39 -6.91
N ARG A 26 -2.88 -3.53 -6.01
CA ARG A 26 -3.10 -3.57 -4.56
C ARG A 26 -3.63 -2.25 -4.03
N ILE A 27 -3.03 -1.13 -4.45
CA ILE A 27 -3.48 0.22 -4.08
C ILE A 27 -4.90 0.46 -4.62
N ASN A 28 -5.14 0.14 -5.89
CA ASN A 28 -6.47 0.26 -6.50
C ASN A 28 -7.51 -0.53 -5.71
N ARG A 29 -7.23 -1.79 -5.34
CA ARG A 29 -8.17 -2.60 -4.55
C ARG A 29 -8.42 -2.00 -3.17
N GLN A 30 -7.36 -1.58 -2.47
CA GLN A 30 -7.45 -1.10 -1.09
C GLN A 30 -8.31 0.16 -0.97
N TYR A 31 -8.22 1.05 -1.96
CA TYR A 31 -8.81 2.39 -1.90
C TYR A 31 -9.94 2.63 -2.91
N ALA A 32 -10.40 1.58 -3.62
CA ALA A 32 -11.41 1.70 -4.68
C ALA A 32 -12.74 2.33 -4.24
N ASP A 33 -13.11 2.12 -2.98
CA ASP A 33 -14.41 2.54 -2.44
C ASP A 33 -14.29 3.82 -1.58
N LEU A 34 -13.10 4.43 -1.54
CA LEU A 34 -12.90 5.73 -0.88
C LEU A 34 -13.12 6.88 -1.86
N GLU A 35 -13.82 7.91 -1.39
CA GLU A 35 -13.85 9.20 -2.07
C GLU A 35 -12.55 9.94 -1.73
N ILE A 36 -11.73 10.20 -2.76
CA ILE A 36 -10.43 10.85 -2.61
C ILE A 36 -10.51 12.20 -3.33
N ALA A 37 -10.42 13.28 -2.57
CA ALA A 37 -10.49 14.63 -3.08
C ALA A 37 -9.25 14.98 -3.93
N PRO A 38 -9.31 16.06 -4.74
CA PRO A 38 -8.11 16.63 -5.34
C PRO A 38 -7.08 17.01 -4.28
N TYR A 39 -5.82 17.08 -4.68
CA TYR A 39 -4.73 17.38 -3.75
C TYR A 39 -4.85 18.80 -3.16
N PRO A 40 -4.61 18.98 -1.84
CA PRO A 40 -4.34 17.92 -0.86
C PRO A 40 -5.62 17.26 -0.34
N ASP A 41 -5.64 15.93 -0.33
CA ASP A 41 -6.68 15.12 0.33
C ASP A 41 -6.26 14.79 1.77
N LEU A 42 -7.19 14.31 2.62
CA LEU A 42 -6.87 13.82 3.96
C LEU A 42 -5.76 12.77 3.96
N MET A 43 -5.74 11.89 2.95
CA MET A 43 -4.69 10.88 2.78
C MET A 43 -3.29 11.50 2.70
N CYS A 44 -3.16 12.70 2.15
CA CYS A 44 -1.89 13.40 1.97
C CYS A 44 -1.33 14.02 3.27
N HIS A 45 -2.00 13.85 4.41
CA HIS A 45 -1.44 14.22 5.71
C HIS A 45 -0.41 13.22 6.25
N GLU A 46 -0.43 11.98 5.75
CA GLU A 46 0.57 10.97 6.06
C GLU A 46 1.51 10.77 4.87
N ALA A 47 2.67 10.15 5.13
CA ALA A 47 3.60 9.75 4.08
C ALA A 47 3.01 8.61 3.21
N PRO A 48 3.40 8.49 1.93
CA PRO A 48 2.93 7.40 1.05
C PRO A 48 3.10 6.01 1.66
N GLU A 49 4.18 5.78 2.41
CA GLU A 49 4.45 4.51 3.08
C GLU A 49 3.32 4.05 4.00
N PHE A 50 2.74 4.97 4.76
CA PHE A 50 1.70 4.67 5.75
C PHE A 50 0.51 3.95 5.11
N TRP A 51 0.10 4.44 3.95
CA TRP A 51 -0.99 3.87 3.17
C TRP A 51 -0.52 2.67 2.36
N ALA A 52 0.64 2.77 1.71
CA ALA A 52 1.17 1.69 0.87
C ALA A 52 1.36 0.39 1.65
N LEU A 53 2.07 0.43 2.79
CA LEU A 53 2.37 -0.76 3.59
C LEU A 53 1.10 -1.40 4.16
N SER A 54 0.08 -0.61 4.49
CA SER A 54 -1.25 -1.10 4.89
C SER A 54 -2.00 -1.82 3.77
N ALA A 55 -1.72 -1.53 2.49
CA ALA A 55 -2.29 -2.25 1.35
C ALA A 55 -1.58 -3.60 1.09
N TYR A 56 -0.38 -3.80 1.63
CA TYR A 56 0.42 -5.01 1.44
C TYR A 56 0.40 -5.94 2.66
N TYR A 57 0.69 -5.41 3.84
CA TYR A 57 0.72 -6.15 5.09
C TYR A 57 -0.62 -6.06 5.83
N GLY A 58 -1.09 -7.20 6.32
CA GLY A 58 -2.10 -7.24 7.36
C GLY A 58 -1.49 -7.00 8.74
N ARG A 59 -2.35 -6.79 9.73
CA ARG A 59 -1.95 -6.38 11.09
C ARG A 59 -1.24 -7.48 11.89
N GLY A 60 -1.51 -8.75 11.59
CA GLY A 60 -1.00 -9.88 12.39
C GLY A 60 -1.40 -9.75 13.86
N ASP A 61 -0.43 -9.91 14.76
CA ASP A 61 -0.60 -9.70 16.21
C ASP A 61 -0.40 -8.23 16.65
N HIS A 62 -0.05 -7.33 15.73
CA HIS A 62 0.17 -5.92 16.02
C HIS A 62 -1.14 -5.13 16.04
N LEU A 63 -1.21 -4.09 16.88
CA LEU A 63 -2.36 -3.19 16.96
C LEU A 63 -2.61 -2.42 15.65
N LEU A 64 -1.54 -2.09 14.94
CA LEU A 64 -1.54 -1.33 13.69
C LEU A 64 -0.62 -2.01 12.65
N PRO A 65 -0.94 -1.88 11.35
CA PRO A 65 0.02 -2.22 10.29
C PRO A 65 1.23 -1.28 10.32
N PRO A 66 2.34 -1.63 9.64
CA PRO A 66 3.51 -0.78 9.53
C PRO A 66 3.18 0.60 8.97
N THR A 67 3.78 1.64 9.54
CA THR A 67 3.55 3.03 9.15
C THR A 67 4.60 3.52 8.14
N GLY A 68 5.72 2.82 8.02
CA GLY A 68 6.88 3.20 7.23
C GLY A 68 7.88 4.09 7.96
N ASP A 69 7.54 4.55 9.17
CA ASP A 69 8.42 5.30 10.05
C ASP A 69 9.42 4.34 10.73
N PRO A 70 10.73 4.56 10.58
CA PRO A 70 11.74 3.64 11.12
C PRO A 70 11.71 3.46 12.63
N ASP A 71 11.35 4.51 13.39
CA ASP A 71 11.33 4.47 14.84
C ASP A 71 10.05 3.80 15.35
N ALA A 72 8.90 4.10 14.72
CA ALA A 72 7.63 3.46 15.04
C ALA A 72 7.64 1.96 14.68
N ASP A 73 8.22 1.60 13.54
CA ASP A 73 8.23 0.23 13.03
C ASP A 73 9.43 -0.59 13.52
N ALA A 74 10.33 -0.02 14.34
CA ALA A 74 11.56 -0.69 14.79
C ALA A 74 11.34 -2.04 15.49
N HIS A 75 10.16 -2.24 16.07
CA HIS A 75 9.78 -3.45 16.81
C HIS A 75 9.08 -4.50 15.93
N ILE A 76 8.83 -4.21 14.65
CA ILE A 76 8.07 -5.07 13.75
C ILE A 76 9.01 -6.03 13.03
N ASP A 77 8.72 -7.33 13.15
CA ASP A 77 9.33 -8.35 12.30
C ASP A 77 8.49 -8.53 11.02
N PHE A 78 8.89 -7.81 9.96
CA PHE A 78 8.20 -7.82 8.66
C PHE A 78 8.09 -9.22 8.04
N SER A 79 8.99 -10.15 8.37
CA SER A 79 8.94 -11.53 7.86
C SER A 79 7.79 -12.36 8.42
N ARG A 80 7.20 -11.89 9.53
CA ARG A 80 6.11 -12.57 10.24
C ARG A 80 4.75 -11.93 10.01
N LEU A 81 4.71 -10.77 9.35
CA LEU A 81 3.46 -10.11 9.04
C LEU A 81 2.69 -10.90 7.97
N PRO A 82 1.37 -11.07 8.15
CA PRO A 82 0.55 -11.65 7.10
C PRO A 82 0.56 -10.71 5.89
N VAL A 83 0.75 -11.27 4.70
CA VAL A 83 0.66 -10.51 3.45
C VAL A 83 -0.74 -10.66 2.88
N HIS A 84 -1.38 -9.55 2.52
CA HIS A 84 -2.66 -9.59 1.83
C HIS A 84 -2.50 -10.32 0.48
N PRO A 85 -3.45 -11.18 0.09
CA PRO A 85 -3.38 -11.81 -1.23
C PRO A 85 -3.41 -10.73 -2.32
N ALA A 86 -2.75 -10.98 -3.45
CA ALA A 86 -2.87 -10.10 -4.62
C ALA A 86 -4.33 -10.06 -5.11
N PRO A 87 -4.77 -8.97 -5.76
CA PRO A 87 -6.10 -8.93 -6.39
C PRO A 87 -6.26 -10.05 -7.43
N ALA A 88 -7.46 -10.59 -7.59
CA ALA A 88 -7.75 -11.60 -8.61
C ALA A 88 -7.36 -11.10 -10.01
N ARG A 89 -6.73 -11.93 -10.84
CA ARG A 89 -6.10 -11.51 -12.12
C ARG A 89 -7.08 -10.92 -13.13
N ASP A 90 -8.34 -11.31 -13.05
CA ASP A 90 -9.47 -10.86 -13.87
C ASP A 90 -10.23 -9.67 -13.26
N SER A 91 -9.80 -9.17 -12.11
CA SER A 91 -10.43 -8.03 -11.46
C SER A 91 -10.12 -6.70 -12.14
N ARG A 92 -11.02 -5.72 -11.98
CA ARG A 92 -10.88 -4.34 -12.49
C ARG A 92 -9.67 -3.57 -11.94
N PHE A 93 -8.99 -4.12 -10.92
CA PHE A 93 -7.90 -3.42 -10.23
C PHE A 93 -6.58 -3.48 -11.00
N TRP A 94 -6.43 -4.44 -11.91
CA TRP A 94 -5.28 -4.55 -12.81
C TRP A 94 -5.44 -3.60 -14.00
N THR A 95 -4.95 -2.37 -13.84
CA THR A 95 -5.03 -1.31 -14.87
C THR A 95 -3.77 -1.21 -15.74
N LEU A 96 -2.70 -1.92 -15.37
CA LEU A 96 -1.45 -2.00 -16.12
C LEU A 96 -1.25 -3.43 -16.68
N PRO A 97 -0.51 -3.60 -17.80
CA PRO A 97 -0.09 -4.92 -18.27
C PRO A 97 0.70 -5.67 -17.21
N GLN A 98 0.37 -6.95 -17.00
CA GLN A 98 1.04 -7.86 -16.06
C GLN A 98 2.32 -8.45 -16.62
#